data_AF-A0A9D7RDI8-F1
#
_entry.id   AF-A0A9D7RDI8-F1
#
_cell.length_a   1.000
_cell.length_b   1.000
_cell.length_c   1.000
_cell.angle_alpha   90.00
_cell.angle_beta   90.00
_cell.angle_gamma   90.00
#
_symmetry.space_group_name_H-M   'P 1'
#
loop_
_entity.id
_entity.type
_entity.pdbx_description
1 polymer ?
#
loop_
_entity_poly.entity_id
_entity_poly.type
_entity_poly.pdbx_seq_one_letter_code
_entity_poly.pdbx_strand_id
1 'polypeptide(L)'
;MTALLVFLSLILIAVIAIQIGKVTELAAKIRGEEEMQEIINGRQGIYMVVFMIAFLVLTAYTGALYKNYYLGYGPMTAASAHGGKIDAMFNITLIICGIVFVITQILLFYYAWKYSGRRNAKARFISHDNKLEAIWTIIPAIVMAFLVIRGLDAWNEIMADIQPGEDYMEIEATGFQFGWALRYPGPDGKLGPKISDSSPGLTHWARIGPMKRTSTIFMPMNSCCPKERKSGCGSPLKTCCTTSTCHISG
;
A
#
# COMPACT_ATOMS: atom_id res chain seq x y z
N MET A 1 -26.54 -34.29 -8.54
CA MET A 1 -25.86 -34.91 -7.38
C MET A 1 -25.27 -33.85 -6.46
N THR A 2 -24.35 -32.99 -6.91
CA THR A 2 -23.73 -31.93 -6.08
C THR A 2 -24.71 -30.87 -5.56
N ALA A 3 -25.63 -30.37 -6.39
CA ALA A 3 -26.62 -29.37 -5.97
C ALA A 3 -27.56 -29.86 -4.83
N LEU A 4 -27.93 -31.14 -4.85
CA LEU A 4 -28.78 -31.76 -3.83
C LEU A 4 -28.03 -31.92 -2.50
N LEU A 5 -26.74 -32.27 -2.55
CA LEU A 5 -25.88 -32.35 -1.35
C LEU A 5 -25.66 -30.97 -0.72
N VAL A 6 -25.42 -29.93 -1.53
CA VAL A 6 -25.30 -28.55 -1.02
C VAL A 6 -26.60 -28.11 -0.36
N PHE A 7 -27.75 -28.36 -0.99
CA PHE A 7 -29.04 -27.99 -0.41
C PHE A 7 -29.34 -28.70 0.91
N LEU A 8 -29.11 -30.01 0.99
CA LEU A 8 -29.26 -30.78 2.23
C LEU A 8 -28.31 -30.27 3.34
N SER A 9 -27.06 -29.96 3.00
CA SER A 9 -26.10 -29.44 3.97
C SER A 9 -26.53 -28.08 4.55
N LEU A 10 -27.07 -27.19 3.72
CA LEU A 10 -27.59 -25.89 4.17
C LEU A 10 -28.80 -26.04 5.09
N ILE A 11 -29.73 -26.96 4.78
CA ILE A 11 -30.87 -27.26 5.66
C ILE A 11 -30.37 -27.79 7.01
N LEU A 12 -29.39 -28.69 7.01
CA LEU A 12 -28.87 -29.29 8.23
C LEU A 12 -28.17 -28.24 9.12
N ILE A 13 -27.39 -27.34 8.51
CA ILE A 13 -26.80 -26.18 9.19
C ILE A 13 -27.88 -25.26 9.77
N ALA A 14 -28.95 -24.97 9.02
CA ALA A 14 -30.05 -24.14 9.49
C ALA A 14 -30.79 -24.76 10.69
N VAL A 15 -31.05 -26.07 10.64
CA VAL A 15 -31.67 -26.80 11.76
C VAL A 15 -30.79 -26.75 13.00
N ILE A 16 -29.48 -26.99 12.86
CA ILE A 16 -28.52 -26.90 13.98
C ILE A 16 -28.53 -25.48 14.58
N ALA A 17 -28.52 -24.44 13.75
CA ALA A 17 -28.55 -23.05 14.21
C ALA A 17 -29.83 -22.74 15.02
N ILE A 18 -31.00 -23.18 14.55
CA ILE A 18 -32.28 -23.01 15.24
C ILE A 18 -32.28 -23.77 16.58
N GLN A 19 -31.74 -24.98 16.62
CA GLN A 19 -31.65 -25.79 17.84
C GLN A 19 -30.79 -25.10 18.89
N ILE A 20 -29.62 -24.58 18.50
CA ILE A 20 -28.74 -23.83 19.40
C ILE A 20 -29.49 -22.62 19.97
N GLY A 21 -30.19 -21.85 19.13
CA GLY A 21 -30.99 -20.71 19.55
C GLY A 21 -32.03 -21.07 20.62
N LYS A 22 -32.83 -22.11 20.38
CA LYS A 22 -33.84 -22.57 21.35
C LYS A 22 -33.24 -23.08 22.66
N VAL A 23 -32.11 -23.77 22.60
CA VAL A 23 -31.40 -24.24 23.80
C VAL A 23 -30.90 -23.05 24.63
N THR A 24 -30.36 -22.01 23.98
CA THR A 24 -29.90 -20.80 24.69
C THR A 24 -31.03 -20.03 25.35
N GLU A 25 -32.20 -19.95 24.72
CA GLU A 25 -33.39 -19.29 25.27
C GLU A 25 -33.92 -20.02 26.51
N LEU A 26 -34.04 -21.37 26.43
CA LEU A 26 -34.44 -22.19 27.56
C LEU A 26 -33.44 -22.09 28.73
N ALA A 27 -32.13 -22.09 28.43
CA ALA A 27 -31.10 -21.92 29.44
C ALA A 27 -31.15 -20.53 30.09
N ALA A 28 -31.44 -19.47 29.33
CA ALA A 28 -31.59 -18.11 29.86
C ALA A 28 -32.78 -17.99 30.81
N LYS A 29 -33.90 -18.64 30.49
CA LYS A 29 -35.10 -18.64 31.34
C LYS A 29 -34.90 -19.38 32.67
N ILE A 30 -34.01 -20.38 32.72
CA ILE A 30 -33.72 -21.17 33.93
C ILE A 30 -32.75 -20.47 34.88
N ARG A 31 -31.71 -19.81 34.35
CA ARG A 31 -30.65 -19.16 35.16
C ARG A 31 -30.93 -17.70 35.50
N GLY A 32 -31.93 -17.09 34.86
CA GLY A 32 -32.16 -15.65 34.96
C GLY A 32 -31.34 -14.89 33.91
N GLU A 33 -31.97 -13.88 33.32
CA GLU A 33 -31.42 -13.13 32.19
C GLU A 33 -30.14 -12.36 32.57
N GLU A 34 -30.10 -11.79 33.76
CA GLU A 34 -28.95 -11.03 34.27
C GLU A 34 -27.69 -11.91 34.47
N GLU A 35 -27.84 -13.11 35.03
CA GLU A 35 -26.72 -14.04 35.24
C GLU A 35 -26.20 -14.60 33.91
N MET A 36 -27.13 -14.88 32.98
CA MET A 36 -26.78 -15.32 31.63
C MET A 36 -26.00 -14.24 30.87
N GLN A 37 -26.41 -12.97 30.97
CA GLN A 37 -25.69 -11.85 30.35
C GLN A 37 -24.29 -11.69 30.92
N GLU A 38 -24.08 -11.83 32.23
CA GLU A 38 -22.73 -11.73 32.82
C GLU A 38 -21.81 -12.86 32.34
N ILE A 39 -22.32 -14.10 32.24
CA ILE A 39 -21.58 -15.24 31.70
C ILE A 39 -21.22 -15.02 30.22
N ILE A 40 -22.18 -14.57 29.42
CA ILE A 40 -21.97 -14.28 27.99
C ILE A 40 -20.94 -13.16 27.86
N ASN A 41 -21.09 -12.04 28.56
CA ASN A 41 -20.20 -10.89 28.50
C ASN A 41 -18.76 -11.22 28.94
N GLY A 42 -18.61 -12.04 29.99
CA GLY A 42 -17.30 -12.51 30.45
C GLY A 42 -16.61 -13.39 29.40
N ARG A 43 -17.35 -14.33 28.82
CA ARG A 43 -16.81 -15.25 27.79
C ARG A 43 -16.53 -14.53 26.47
N GLN A 44 -17.42 -13.63 26.04
CA GLN A 44 -17.22 -12.77 24.88
C GLN A 44 -16.00 -11.87 25.06
N GLY A 45 -15.80 -11.31 26.25
CA GLY A 45 -14.59 -10.55 26.56
C GLY A 45 -13.31 -11.38 26.36
N ILE A 46 -13.28 -12.63 26.82
CA ILE A 46 -12.13 -13.52 26.62
C ILE A 46 -11.92 -13.83 25.13
N TYR A 47 -13.00 -14.10 24.40
CA TYR A 47 -12.93 -14.34 22.96
C TYR A 47 -12.39 -13.13 22.20
N MET A 48 -12.72 -11.90 22.61
CA MET A 48 -12.15 -10.69 22.02
C MET A 48 -10.64 -10.58 22.23
N VAL A 49 -10.11 -10.99 23.39
CA VAL A 49 -8.66 -10.98 23.65
C VAL A 49 -7.95 -12.07 22.84
N VAL A 50 -8.53 -13.28 22.77
CA VAL A 50 -7.98 -14.36 21.94
C VAL A 50 -7.99 -13.95 20.46
N PHE A 51 -9.09 -13.34 20.01
CA PHE A 51 -9.21 -12.81 18.66
C PHE A 51 -8.19 -11.71 18.37
N MET A 52 -7.95 -10.79 19.30
CA MET A 52 -6.90 -9.76 19.18
C MET A 52 -5.53 -10.39 18.94
N ILE A 53 -5.13 -11.37 19.75
CA ILE A 53 -3.83 -12.03 19.61
C ILE A 53 -3.74 -12.74 18.26
N ALA A 54 -4.77 -13.52 17.91
CA ALA A 54 -4.82 -14.23 16.63
C ALA A 54 -4.78 -13.25 15.43
N PHE A 55 -5.52 -12.14 15.51
CA PHE A 55 -5.58 -11.11 14.48
C PHE A 55 -4.22 -10.42 14.29
N LEU A 56 -3.54 -10.05 15.37
CA LEU A 56 -2.21 -9.43 15.28
C LEU A 56 -1.15 -10.39 14.75
N VAL A 57 -1.17 -11.65 15.20
CA VAL A 57 -0.27 -12.70 14.69
C VAL A 57 -0.53 -12.97 13.22
N LEU A 58 -1.80 -13.10 12.81
CA LEU A 58 -2.16 -13.36 11.42
C LEU A 58 -1.80 -12.17 10.53
N THR A 59 -1.98 -10.94 11.00
CA THR A 59 -1.55 -9.72 10.28
C THR A 59 -0.03 -9.66 10.11
N ALA A 60 0.74 -10.00 11.15
CA ALA A 60 2.20 -10.08 11.04
C ALA A 60 2.64 -11.20 10.09
N TYR A 61 1.95 -12.34 10.14
CA TYR A 61 2.21 -13.50 9.27
C TYR A 61 1.93 -13.19 7.80
N THR A 62 0.79 -12.57 7.48
CA THR A 62 0.48 -12.16 6.10
C THR A 62 1.47 -11.10 5.62
N GLY A 63 1.83 -10.14 6.47
CA GLY A 63 2.88 -9.16 6.15
C GLY A 63 4.22 -9.82 5.82
N ALA A 64 4.62 -10.87 6.57
CA ALA A 64 5.85 -11.60 6.31
C ALA A 64 5.80 -12.43 5.00
N LEU A 65 4.65 -13.03 4.67
CA LEU A 65 4.45 -13.79 3.43
C LEU A 65 4.49 -12.89 2.19
N TYR A 66 3.79 -11.76 2.24
CA TYR A 66 3.67 -10.84 1.11
C TYR A 66 4.75 -9.75 1.09
N LYS A 67 5.80 -9.87 1.91
CA LYS A 67 6.91 -8.91 1.96
C LYS A 67 7.52 -8.61 0.59
N ASN A 68 7.53 -9.61 -0.30
CA ASN A 68 8.09 -9.50 -1.64
C ASN A 68 7.28 -8.62 -2.60
N TYR A 69 6.02 -8.35 -2.26
CA TYR A 69 5.13 -7.47 -3.02
C TYR A 69 5.09 -6.05 -2.45
N TYR A 70 5.66 -5.81 -1.27
CA TYR A 70 5.81 -4.47 -0.72
C TYR A 70 7.04 -3.79 -1.33
N LEU A 71 6.88 -2.50 -1.62
CA LEU A 71 7.98 -1.65 -2.07
C LEU A 71 9.09 -1.66 -1.01
N GLY A 72 10.34 -1.87 -1.43
CA GLY A 72 11.52 -1.89 -0.54
C GLY A 72 11.77 -3.15 0.31
N TYR A 73 10.85 -4.13 0.36
CA TYR A 73 11.01 -5.38 1.13
C TYR A 73 11.13 -6.65 0.28
N GLY A 74 11.03 -6.52 -1.05
CA GLY A 74 11.21 -7.62 -1.97
C GLY A 74 12.66 -7.89 -2.38
N PRO A 75 12.89 -8.92 -3.21
CA PRO A 75 14.22 -9.30 -3.68
C PRO A 75 14.83 -8.26 -4.65
N MET A 76 14.04 -7.30 -5.12
CA MET A 76 14.47 -6.26 -6.03
C MET A 76 15.04 -5.09 -5.23
N THR A 77 16.33 -4.81 -5.43
CA THR A 77 16.96 -3.58 -4.93
C THR A 77 16.66 -2.42 -5.88
N ALA A 78 16.65 -1.19 -5.35
CA ALA A 78 16.49 0.02 -6.15
C ALA A 78 17.40 0.03 -7.39
N ALA A 79 16.80 0.12 -8.58
CA ALA A 79 17.50 0.15 -9.86
C ALA A 79 17.97 1.57 -10.27
N SER A 80 17.67 2.58 -9.45
CA SER A 80 18.01 3.99 -9.67
C SER A 80 18.54 4.62 -8.38
N ALA A 81 19.41 5.62 -8.50
CA ALA A 81 19.91 6.41 -7.37
C ALA A 81 18.78 7.05 -6.55
N HIS A 82 17.65 7.38 -7.20
CA HIS A 82 16.47 7.94 -6.55
C HIS A 82 15.63 6.88 -5.82
N GLY A 83 15.65 5.63 -6.30
CA GLY A 83 14.80 4.55 -5.76
C GLY A 83 15.09 4.25 -4.29
N GLY A 84 16.36 4.29 -3.87
CA GLY A 84 16.72 4.05 -2.46
C GLY A 84 16.12 5.06 -1.49
N LYS A 85 15.97 6.33 -1.89
CA LYS A 85 15.33 7.36 -1.05
C LYS A 85 13.83 7.14 -0.94
N ILE A 86 13.18 6.74 -2.04
CA ILE A 86 11.76 6.40 -2.08
C ILE A 86 11.48 5.19 -1.17
N ASP A 87 12.29 4.14 -1.27
CA ASP A 87 12.18 2.94 -0.42
C ASP A 87 12.32 3.29 1.06
N ALA A 88 13.28 4.16 1.42
CA ALA A 88 13.45 4.61 2.80
C ALA A 88 12.23 5.40 3.32
N MET A 89 11.65 6.29 2.50
CA MET A 89 10.43 7.04 2.86
C MET A 89 9.23 6.12 3.08
N PHE A 90 9.07 5.14 2.19
CA PHE A 90 8.03 4.13 2.31
C PHE A 90 8.19 3.32 3.61
N ASN A 91 9.40 2.83 3.91
CA ASN A 91 9.69 2.04 5.10
C ASN A 91 9.44 2.81 6.40
N ILE A 92 9.85 4.08 6.47
CA ILE A 92 9.60 4.92 7.65
C ILE A 92 8.09 5.10 7.88
N THR A 93 7.35 5.43 6.82
CA THR A 93 5.90 5.63 6.89
C THR A 93 5.19 4.35 7.31
N LEU A 94 5.58 3.22 6.74
CA LEU A 94 5.01 1.91 7.05
C LEU A 94 5.25 1.51 8.51
N ILE A 95 6.44 1.77 9.05
CA ILE A 95 6.75 1.49 10.47
C ILE A 95 5.92 2.39 11.39
N ILE A 96 5.83 3.69 11.12
CA ILE A 96 5.06 4.64 11.94
C ILE A 96 3.57 4.24 11.94
N CYS A 97 2.98 4.02 10.76
CA CYS A 97 1.60 3.57 10.64
C CYS A 97 1.38 2.21 11.30
N GLY A 98 2.33 1.29 11.16
CA GLY A 98 2.30 -0.03 11.80
C GLY A 98 2.27 0.04 13.33
N ILE A 99 3.07 0.91 13.94
CA ILE A 99 3.07 1.12 15.39
C ILE A 99 1.71 1.65 15.86
N VAL A 100 1.19 2.69 15.21
CA VAL A 100 -0.13 3.27 15.55
C VAL A 100 -1.24 2.24 15.36
N PHE A 101 -1.19 1.44 14.29
CA PHE A 101 -2.12 0.35 14.05
C PHE A 101 -2.09 -0.66 15.20
N VAL A 102 -0.93 -1.18 15.59
CA VAL A 102 -0.83 -2.17 16.68
C VAL A 102 -1.35 -1.59 18.00
N ILE A 103 -0.99 -0.35 18.34
CA ILE A 103 -1.44 0.30 19.59
C ILE A 103 -2.97 0.45 19.59
N THR A 104 -3.56 0.95 18.51
CA THR A 104 -5.02 1.17 18.43
C THR A 104 -5.80 -0.13 18.48
N GLN A 105 -5.32 -1.18 17.82
CA GLN A 105 -5.94 -2.51 17.89
C GLN A 105 -5.89 -3.07 19.32
N ILE A 106 -4.72 -3.00 19.99
CA ILE A 106 -4.59 -3.45 21.38
C ILE A 106 -5.54 -2.69 22.30
N LEU A 107 -5.61 -1.35 22.19
CA LEU A 107 -6.49 -0.53 23.02
C LEU A 107 -7.97 -0.86 22.80
N LEU A 108 -8.39 -1.07 21.55
CA LEU A 108 -9.78 -1.40 21.21
C LEU A 108 -10.22 -2.71 21.89
N PHE A 109 -9.46 -3.79 21.72
CA PHE A 109 -9.80 -5.08 22.31
C PHE A 109 -9.58 -5.12 23.82
N TYR A 110 -8.57 -4.41 24.33
CA TYR A 110 -8.35 -4.24 25.77
C TYR A 110 -9.55 -3.57 26.43
N TYR A 111 -10.08 -2.48 25.86
CA TYR A 111 -11.25 -1.81 26.41
C TYR A 111 -12.54 -2.62 26.26
N ALA A 112 -12.70 -3.35 25.15
CA ALA A 112 -13.81 -4.28 24.99
C ALA A 112 -13.83 -5.37 26.09
N TRP A 113 -12.66 -5.89 26.47
CA TRP A 113 -12.55 -6.86 27.57
C TRP A 113 -12.69 -6.23 28.95
N LYS A 114 -11.97 -5.12 29.21
CA LYS A 114 -11.90 -4.46 30.51
C LYS A 114 -13.24 -3.86 30.93
N TYR A 115 -13.96 -3.25 29.99
CA TYR A 115 -15.25 -2.60 30.22
C TYR A 115 -16.44 -3.45 29.73
N SER A 116 -16.24 -4.76 29.60
CA SER A 116 -17.34 -5.70 29.36
C SER A 116 -18.40 -5.59 30.47
N GLY A 117 -19.68 -5.68 30.11
CA GLY A 117 -20.81 -5.45 31.02
C GLY A 117 -20.83 -6.44 32.18
N ARG A 118 -20.74 -5.92 33.42
CA ARG A 118 -20.83 -6.70 34.66
C ARG A 118 -21.97 -6.18 35.52
N ARG A 119 -22.58 -7.08 36.28
CA ARG A 119 -23.78 -6.81 37.10
C ARG A 119 -23.62 -5.66 38.10
N ASN A 120 -22.40 -5.43 38.61
CA ASN A 120 -22.10 -4.35 39.56
C ASN A 120 -21.28 -3.19 38.98
N ALA A 121 -21.01 -3.17 37.66
CA ALA A 121 -20.23 -2.13 37.04
C ALA A 121 -21.12 -0.95 36.63
N LYS A 122 -20.92 0.22 37.24
CA LYS A 122 -21.54 1.47 36.80
C LYS A 122 -20.66 2.14 35.76
N ALA A 123 -21.23 2.50 34.62
CA ALA A 123 -20.54 3.28 33.60
C ALA A 123 -20.17 4.66 34.15
N ARG A 124 -18.91 5.07 33.98
CA ARG A 124 -18.50 6.44 34.27
C ARG A 124 -18.82 7.30 33.06
N PHE A 125 -19.63 8.34 33.27
CA PHE A 125 -19.96 9.31 32.24
C PHE A 125 -18.93 10.44 32.28
N ILE A 126 -17.96 10.40 31.37
CA ILE A 126 -16.99 11.47 31.16
C ILE A 126 -17.30 12.03 29.76
N SER A 127 -17.81 13.25 29.70
CA SER A 127 -18.21 13.89 28.44
C SER A 127 -17.06 14.62 27.75
N HIS A 128 -16.06 15.09 28.50
CA HIS A 128 -14.99 15.92 27.98
C HIS A 128 -13.70 15.80 28.79
N ASP A 129 -12.56 15.70 28.11
CA ASP A 129 -11.23 15.82 28.74
C ASP A 129 -10.28 16.59 27.82
N ASN A 130 -10.16 17.90 28.05
CA ASN A 130 -9.27 18.80 27.31
C ASN A 130 -7.82 18.30 27.25
N LYS A 131 -7.34 17.62 28.30
CA LYS A 131 -5.94 17.17 28.34
C LYS A 131 -5.72 15.97 27.41
N LEU A 132 -6.64 15.00 27.44
CA LEU A 132 -6.58 13.83 26.56
C LEU A 132 -6.74 14.26 25.09
N GLU A 133 -7.66 15.20 24.85
CA GLU A 133 -7.90 15.76 23.53
C GLU A 133 -6.68 16.49 22.96
N ALA A 134 -6.01 17.31 23.78
CA ALA A 134 -4.78 17.97 23.37
C ALA A 134 -3.68 16.94 23.03
N ILE A 135 -3.51 15.90 23.85
CA ILE A 135 -2.48 14.88 23.63
C ILE A 135 -2.70 14.13 22.31
N TRP A 136 -3.93 13.66 22.05
CA TRP A 136 -4.21 12.88 20.85
C TRP A 136 -4.26 13.72 19.56
N THR A 137 -4.28 15.05 19.64
CA THR A 137 -4.25 15.94 18.46
C THR A 137 -2.84 16.41 18.17
N ILE A 138 -2.09 16.79 19.21
CA ILE A 138 -0.72 17.29 19.09
C ILE A 138 0.23 16.18 18.61
N ILE A 139 0.11 14.96 19.16
CA ILE A 139 1.01 13.86 18.79
C ILE A 139 0.90 13.54 17.28
N PRO A 140 -0.31 13.29 16.70
CA PRO A 140 -0.44 13.09 15.27
C PRO A 140 0.00 14.30 14.44
N ALA A 141 -0.26 15.53 14.90
CA ALA A 141 0.17 16.73 14.20
C ALA A 141 1.70 16.80 14.07
N ILE A 142 2.45 16.48 15.13
CA ILE A 142 3.92 16.46 15.12
C ILE A 142 4.45 15.36 14.18
N VAL A 143 3.88 14.15 14.26
CA VAL A 143 4.28 13.03 13.41
C VAL A 143 4.04 13.35 11.93
N MET A 144 2.88 13.94 11.61
CA MET A 144 2.56 14.38 10.24
C MET A 144 3.50 15.48 9.76
N ALA A 145 3.82 16.48 10.59
CA ALA A 145 4.77 17.52 10.24
C ALA A 145 6.15 16.94 9.91
N PHE A 146 6.64 15.99 10.71
CA PHE A 146 7.91 15.30 10.45
C PHE A 146 7.92 14.55 9.11
N LEU A 147 6.84 13.80 8.81
CA LEU A 147 6.70 13.07 7.55
C LEU A 147 6.68 14.01 6.34
N VAL A 148 5.97 15.14 6.45
CA VAL A 148 5.89 16.14 5.37
C VAL A 148 7.25 16.77 5.08
N ILE A 149 8.01 17.15 6.11
CA ILE A 149 9.35 17.74 5.92
C ILE A 149 10.27 16.75 5.20
N ARG A 150 10.34 15.50 5.68
CA ARG A 150 11.15 14.45 5.05
C ARG A 150 10.70 14.15 3.61
N GLY A 151 9.40 14.18 3.36
CA GLY A 151 8.83 14.01 2.03
C GLY A 151 9.20 15.16 1.08
N LEU A 152 9.20 16.40 1.58
CA LEU A 152 9.59 17.57 0.81
C LEU A 152 11.08 17.58 0.46
N ASP A 153 11.94 17.19 1.39
CA ASP A 153 13.38 17.03 1.12
C ASP A 153 13.63 16.01 0.00
N ALA A 154 12.96 14.85 0.08
CA ALA A 154 13.04 13.82 -0.95
C ALA A 154 12.49 14.32 -2.30
N TRP A 155 11.36 15.05 -2.28
CA TRP A 155 10.77 15.64 -3.49
C TRP A 155 11.74 16.61 -4.17
N ASN A 156 12.31 17.55 -3.41
CA ASN A 156 13.21 18.57 -3.95
C ASN A 156 14.48 17.96 -4.57
N GLU A 157 14.94 16.83 -4.04
CA GLU A 157 16.11 16.13 -4.59
C GLU A 157 15.77 15.29 -5.82
N ILE A 158 14.62 14.60 -5.83
CA ILE A 158 14.22 13.72 -6.94
C ILE A 158 13.72 14.52 -8.15
N MET A 159 13.02 15.63 -7.89
CA MET A 159 12.46 16.51 -8.93
C MET A 159 13.32 17.76 -9.16
N ALA A 160 14.58 17.76 -8.74
CA ALA A 160 15.50 18.84 -9.07
C ALA A 160 15.66 18.94 -10.60
N ASP A 161 15.59 20.17 -11.12
CA ASP A 161 15.89 20.42 -12.53
C ASP A 161 17.34 20.07 -12.84
N ILE A 162 17.57 19.61 -14.07
CA ILE A 162 18.90 19.25 -14.55
C ILE A 162 19.76 20.52 -14.64
N GLN A 163 20.87 20.52 -13.92
CA GLN A 163 21.81 21.63 -13.95
C GLN A 163 22.61 21.63 -15.26
N PRO A 164 22.96 22.82 -15.80
CA PRO A 164 23.79 22.90 -17.00
C PRO A 164 25.15 22.27 -16.74
N GLY A 165 25.43 21.14 -17.41
CA GLY A 165 26.66 20.37 -17.28
C GLY A 165 26.48 18.93 -16.77
N GLU A 166 25.27 18.52 -16.41
CA GLU A 166 24.98 17.11 -16.10
C GLU A 166 24.83 16.26 -17.38
N ASP A 167 25.28 15.00 -17.30
CA ASP A 167 25.21 14.04 -18.40
C ASP A 167 23.83 13.34 -18.41
N TYR A 168 23.01 13.65 -19.41
CA TYR A 168 21.64 13.14 -19.54
C TYR A 168 21.31 12.71 -20.97
N MET A 169 20.38 11.77 -21.09
CA MET A 169 19.78 11.35 -22.36
C MET A 169 18.32 11.81 -22.39
N GLU A 170 17.95 12.59 -23.40
CA GLU A 170 16.57 13.03 -23.61
C GLU A 170 15.77 11.96 -24.37
N ILE A 171 14.75 11.39 -23.74
CA ILE A 171 13.87 10.36 -24.33
C ILE A 171 12.45 10.91 -24.37
N GLU A 172 11.82 10.87 -25.53
CA GLU A 172 10.41 11.25 -25.66
C GLU A 172 9.52 10.00 -25.59
N ALA A 173 8.58 10.00 -24.64
CA ALA A 173 7.60 8.93 -24.49
C ALA A 173 6.19 9.45 -24.84
N THR A 174 5.57 8.85 -25.85
CA THR A 174 4.19 9.12 -26.26
C THR A 174 3.31 7.90 -26.01
N GLY A 175 2.32 8.03 -25.14
CA GLY A 175 1.35 6.98 -24.85
C GLY A 175 0.15 7.01 -25.82
N PHE A 176 -0.26 5.86 -26.32
CA PHE A 176 -1.46 5.64 -27.15
C PHE A 176 -2.29 4.46 -26.60
N GLN A 177 -3.51 4.25 -27.10
CA GLN A 177 -4.33 3.11 -26.67
C GLN A 177 -4.00 1.88 -27.55
N PHE A 178 -3.51 0.74 -27.03
CA PHE A 178 -2.94 0.44 -25.71
C PHE A 178 -1.43 0.17 -25.88
N GLY A 179 -0.61 1.22 -25.93
CA GLY A 179 0.82 1.10 -26.16
C GLY A 179 1.60 2.40 -25.93
N TRP A 180 2.92 2.30 -26.08
CA TRP A 180 3.86 3.41 -25.89
C TRP A 180 4.83 3.48 -27.07
N ALA A 181 5.07 4.68 -27.58
CA ALA A 181 6.11 4.96 -28.57
C ALA A 181 7.23 5.75 -27.87
N LEU A 182 8.42 5.15 -27.84
CA LEU A 182 9.64 5.77 -27.29
C LEU A 182 10.52 6.25 -28.43
N ARG A 183 11.05 7.47 -28.32
CA ARG A 183 11.98 8.06 -29.27
C ARG A 183 13.26 8.44 -28.58
N TYR A 184 14.37 7.92 -29.10
CA TYR A 184 15.71 8.17 -28.61
C TYR A 184 16.40 9.25 -29.46
N PRO A 185 17.34 10.00 -28.87
CA PRO A 185 18.12 10.96 -29.63
C PRO A 185 19.10 10.22 -30.54
N GLY A 186 19.43 10.83 -31.68
CA GLY A 186 20.48 10.30 -32.55
C GLY A 186 21.88 10.44 -31.94
N PRO A 187 22.93 10.03 -32.65
CA PRO A 187 24.32 10.26 -32.24
C PRO A 187 24.67 11.75 -32.02
N ASP A 188 23.85 12.64 -32.59
CA ASP A 188 23.89 14.09 -32.46
C ASP A 188 23.22 14.63 -31.17
N GLY A 189 22.66 13.74 -30.33
CA GLY A 189 22.06 14.11 -29.05
C GLY A 189 20.73 14.87 -29.17
N LYS A 190 20.17 15.01 -30.38
CA LYS A 190 18.94 15.74 -30.65
C LYS A 190 17.83 14.80 -31.09
N LEU A 191 16.60 15.17 -30.74
CA LEU A 191 15.41 14.49 -31.23
C LEU A 191 15.08 14.97 -32.64
N GLY A 192 14.79 14.02 -33.55
CA GLY A 192 14.35 14.35 -34.90
C GLY A 192 12.96 15.03 -34.92
N PRO A 193 12.61 15.73 -36.01
CA PRO A 193 11.29 16.35 -36.16
C PRO A 193 10.16 15.31 -36.12
N LYS A 194 9.01 15.68 -35.54
CA LYS A 194 7.81 14.85 -35.54
C LYS A 194 7.14 14.91 -36.91
N ILE A 195 6.67 13.76 -37.39
CA ILE A 195 5.86 13.68 -38.62
C ILE A 195 4.60 14.57 -38.53
N SER A 196 4.07 14.81 -37.33
CA SER A 196 2.95 15.73 -37.11
C SER A 196 3.30 17.21 -37.29
N ASP A 197 4.55 17.61 -37.04
CA ASP A 197 4.98 19.01 -37.09
C ASP A 197 5.48 19.40 -38.49
N SER A 198 5.82 18.41 -39.34
CA SER A 198 6.45 18.62 -40.64
C SER A 198 5.49 18.65 -41.84
N SER A 199 4.17 18.61 -41.65
CA SER A 199 3.22 18.54 -42.78
C SER A 199 1.88 19.26 -42.52
N PRO A 200 1.70 20.49 -43.02
CA PRO A 200 0.47 21.28 -42.84
C PRO A 200 -0.78 20.76 -43.57
N GLY A 201 -0.69 19.66 -44.33
CA GLY A 201 -1.69 19.30 -45.35
C GLY A 201 -2.07 17.82 -45.49
N LEU A 202 -1.72 16.93 -44.55
CA LEU A 202 -2.15 15.53 -44.64
C LEU A 202 -3.55 15.30 -44.03
N THR A 203 -4.38 14.64 -44.83
CA THR A 203 -5.83 14.61 -44.79
C THR A 203 -6.40 13.72 -43.66
N HIS A 204 -7.35 14.31 -42.93
CA HIS A 204 -8.51 13.78 -42.20
C HIS A 204 -8.51 12.39 -41.52
N TRP A 205 -7.97 11.31 -42.10
CA TRP A 205 -8.10 9.92 -41.60
C TRP A 205 -6.89 9.41 -40.81
N ALA A 206 -5.72 10.06 -40.92
CA ALA A 206 -4.54 9.79 -40.07
C ALA A 206 -4.58 10.53 -38.72
N ARG A 207 -5.71 11.18 -38.40
CA ARG A 207 -5.95 11.88 -37.15
C ARG A 207 -6.48 10.88 -36.11
N ILE A 208 -5.59 10.01 -35.60
CA ILE A 208 -5.74 9.62 -34.20
C ILE A 208 -5.70 10.96 -33.46
N GLY A 209 -6.83 11.39 -32.89
CA GLY A 209 -7.01 12.75 -32.37
C GLY A 209 -5.79 13.23 -31.58
N PRO A 210 -5.43 14.53 -31.65
CA PRO A 210 -4.18 15.03 -31.07
C PRO A 210 -4.04 14.50 -29.65
N MET A 211 -3.11 13.57 -29.43
CA MET A 211 -2.80 13.08 -28.09
C MET A 211 -2.12 14.22 -27.37
N LYS A 212 -2.90 14.96 -26.58
CA LYS A 212 -2.50 16.19 -25.90
C LYS A 212 -1.42 15.99 -24.82
N ARG A 213 -0.76 14.84 -24.72
CA ARG A 213 0.18 14.53 -23.64
C ARG A 213 1.38 13.73 -24.14
N THR A 214 2.28 14.41 -24.85
CA THR A 214 3.66 13.94 -25.04
C THR A 214 4.46 14.39 -23.82
N SER A 215 5.14 13.46 -23.17
CA SER A 215 6.04 13.75 -22.05
C SER A 215 7.47 13.50 -22.49
N THR A 216 8.29 14.55 -22.49
CA THR A 216 9.74 14.42 -22.62
C THR A 216 10.29 14.03 -21.26
N ILE A 217 11.03 12.91 -21.24
CA ILE A 217 11.66 12.38 -20.04
C ILE A 217 13.16 12.54 -20.24
N PHE A 218 13.78 13.34 -19.38
CA PHE A 218 15.23 13.43 -19.32
C PHE A 218 15.74 12.36 -18.36
N MET A 219 16.61 11.49 -18.83
CA MET A 219 17.14 10.38 -18.05
C MET A 219 18.62 10.62 -17.76
N PRO A 220 19.01 10.91 -16.50
CA PRO A 220 20.42 11.10 -16.16
C PRO A 220 21.20 9.81 -16.35
N MET A 221 22.37 9.83 -17.00
CA MET A 221 23.14 8.61 -17.31
C MET A 221 23.70 7.90 -16.06
N ASN A 222 23.90 8.64 -14.97
CA ASN A 222 24.27 8.11 -13.65
C ASN A 222 23.11 7.37 -12.94
N SER A 223 21.86 7.52 -13.39
CA SER A 223 20.70 6.82 -12.82
C SER A 223 20.70 5.32 -13.12
N CYS A 224 21.31 4.91 -14.23
CA CYS A 224 21.33 3.54 -14.71
C CYS A 224 22.59 2.76 -14.31
N CYS A 225 23.66 3.45 -13.88
CA CYS A 225 24.98 2.82 -13.68
C CYS A 225 25.61 3.23 -12.33
N PRO A 226 25.90 2.27 -11.42
CA PRO A 226 26.57 2.54 -10.15
C PRO A 226 27.95 3.19 -10.33
N LYS A 227 28.30 4.12 -9.44
CA LYS A 227 29.48 5.01 -9.48
C LYS A 227 30.84 4.29 -9.64
N GLU A 228 30.93 3.00 -9.32
CA GLU A 228 32.19 2.23 -9.31
C GLU A 228 32.61 1.64 -10.67
N ARG A 229 31.78 1.71 -11.71
CA ARG A 229 32.07 1.09 -13.03
C ARG A 229 32.40 2.11 -14.14
N LYS A 230 33.04 3.23 -13.79
CA LYS A 230 33.34 4.33 -14.72
C LYS A 230 34.51 4.08 -15.69
N SER A 231 35.39 3.09 -15.45
CA SER A 231 36.60 2.88 -16.26
C SER A 231 36.39 2.03 -17.53
N GLY A 232 35.20 1.48 -17.77
CA GLY A 232 34.92 0.60 -18.91
C GLY A 232 33.83 1.09 -19.87
N CYS A 233 33.23 2.27 -19.64
CA CYS A 233 32.14 2.78 -20.46
C CYS A 233 32.67 3.60 -21.65
N GLY A 234 33.50 2.96 -22.49
CA GLY A 234 34.12 3.57 -23.68
C GLY A 234 33.34 3.37 -24.99
N SER A 235 32.07 2.99 -24.92
CA SER A 235 31.21 2.83 -26.11
C SER A 235 29.73 2.87 -25.71
N PRO A 236 28.92 3.79 -26.24
CA PRO A 236 27.49 3.82 -25.96
C PRO A 236 26.84 2.76 -26.86
N LEU A 237 26.20 1.73 -26.30
CA LEU A 237 25.07 0.94 -26.87
C LEU A 237 25.06 -0.54 -26.49
N LYS A 238 26.15 -1.18 -26.06
CA LYS A 238 26.16 -2.67 -26.00
C LYS A 238 25.88 -3.35 -24.67
N THR A 239 25.93 -2.67 -23.52
CA THR A 239 26.03 -3.40 -22.24
C THR A 239 24.88 -3.20 -21.25
N CYS A 240 23.91 -2.33 -21.53
CA CYS A 240 22.81 -2.07 -20.57
C CYS A 240 21.53 -2.88 -20.82
N CYS A 241 21.39 -3.58 -21.95
CA CYS A 241 20.16 -4.31 -22.32
C CYS A 241 20.26 -5.85 -22.32
N THR A 242 21.38 -6.45 -21.91
CA THR A 242 21.57 -7.92 -22.06
C THR A 242 21.16 -8.76 -20.86
N THR A 243 20.47 -8.22 -19.85
CA THR A 243 20.03 -9.00 -18.68
C THR A 243 18.60 -8.68 -18.26
N SER A 244 17.66 -8.84 -19.19
CA SER A 244 16.25 -9.07 -18.85
C SER A 244 15.61 -9.95 -19.93
N THR A 245 15.92 -11.24 -19.88
CA THR A 245 15.12 -12.28 -20.53
C THR A 245 13.71 -12.22 -19.95
N CYS A 246 12.83 -11.48 -20.63
CA CYS A 246 11.39 -11.51 -20.40
C CYS A 246 10.85 -12.77 -21.08
N HIS A 247 10.81 -13.87 -20.34
CA HIS A 247 10.00 -15.03 -20.70
C HIS A 247 8.53 -14.64 -20.52
N ILE A 248 7.85 -14.32 -21.62
CA ILE A 248 6.38 -14.36 -21.69
C ILE A 248 6.05 -15.75 -22.24
N SER A 249 5.77 -16.67 -21.33
CA SER A 249 5.11 -17.94 -21.62
C SER A 249 3.59 -17.72 -21.63
N GLY A 250 2.94 -18.07 -22.75
CA GLY A 250 1.49 -18.05 -22.95
C GLY A 250 1.11 -17.42 -24.27
#